data_AF-A0A3D9SL63-F1
#
_entry.id   AF-A0A3D9SL63-F1
#
_cell.length_a   1.000
_cell.length_b   1.000
_cell.length_c   1.000
_cell.angle_alpha   90.00
_cell.angle_beta   90.00
_cell.angle_gamma   90.00
#
_symmetry.space_group_name_H-M   'P 1'
#
loop_
_entity.id
_entity.type
_entity.pdbx_description
1 polymer ?
#
loop_
_entity_poly.entity_id
_entity_poly.type
_entity_poly.pdbx_seq_one_letter_code
_entity_poly.pdbx_strand_id
1 'polypeptide(L)'
;MLKFRPIDINLDRETIISFRKDSYLVSFGNKDGFGDEDVGEYHLRVAPNNERAMRFYKKFDMQKLIEEQSPYHVWRLGKKM
;
A
#
# COMPACT_ATOMS: atom_id res chain seq x y z
N MET A 1 4.71 27.64 -13.79
CA MET A 1 5.78 26.65 -13.54
C MET A 1 5.45 25.92 -12.24
N LEU A 2 5.31 24.59 -12.28
CA LEU A 2 5.00 23.80 -11.08
C LEU A 2 6.24 23.67 -10.20
N LYS A 3 6.06 23.72 -8.88
CA LYS A 3 7.11 23.50 -7.88
C LYS A 3 6.75 22.26 -7.07
N PHE A 4 7.66 21.29 -7.02
CA PHE A 4 7.50 20.08 -6.22
C PHE A 4 8.23 20.23 -4.89
N ARG A 5 7.64 19.70 -3.81
CA ARG A 5 8.27 19.59 -2.50
C ARG A 5 7.99 18.21 -1.90
N PRO A 6 8.85 17.71 -0.98
CA PRO A 6 8.52 16.54 -0.18
C PRO A 6 7.22 16.73 0.60
N ILE A 7 6.53 15.63 0.86
CA ILE A 7 5.34 15.61 1.70
C ILE A 7 5.76 15.87 3.14
N ASP A 8 5.12 16.85 3.78
CA ASP A 8 5.20 17.07 5.22
C ASP A 8 3.92 16.50 5.83
N ILE A 9 4.04 15.43 6.61
CA ILE A 9 2.89 14.69 7.15
C ILE A 9 2.02 15.56 8.05
N ASN A 10 2.62 16.49 8.81
CA ASN A 10 1.86 17.32 9.74
C ASN A 10 1.12 18.42 8.99
N LEU A 11 1.76 19.04 8.01
CA LEU A 11 1.17 20.11 7.21
C LEU A 11 0.13 19.59 6.21
N ASP A 12 0.44 18.47 5.55
CA ASP A 12 -0.34 17.98 4.40
C ASP A 12 -1.41 16.96 4.78
N ARG A 13 -1.57 16.70 6.09
CA ARG A 13 -2.40 15.61 6.62
C ARG A 13 -3.81 15.60 6.03
N GLU A 14 -4.49 16.74 6.08
CA GLU A 14 -5.88 16.85 5.63
C GLU A 14 -6.01 16.56 4.14
N THR A 15 -5.10 17.10 3.35
CA THR A 15 -5.02 16.88 1.90
C THR A 15 -4.74 15.41 1.57
N ILE A 16 -3.81 14.75 2.29
CA ILE A 16 -3.52 13.33 2.07
C ILE A 16 -4.74 12.47 2.42
N ILE A 17 -5.40 12.76 3.54
CA ILE A 17 -6.58 12.02 3.98
C ILE A 17 -7.73 12.22 3.01
N SER A 18 -7.96 13.43 2.49
CA SER A 18 -9.03 13.67 1.51
C SER A 18 -8.78 12.88 0.23
N PHE A 19 -7.57 12.93 -0.32
CA PHE A 19 -7.20 12.13 -1.49
C PHE A 19 -7.40 10.63 -1.25
N ARG A 20 -7.04 10.13 -0.06
CA ARG A 20 -7.20 8.71 0.27
C ARG A 20 -8.67 8.32 0.44
N LYS A 21 -9.50 9.19 1.02
CA LYS A 21 -10.97 8.99 1.11
C LYS A 21 -11.62 8.93 -0.26
N ASP A 22 -11.18 9.78 -1.18
CA ASP A 22 -11.74 9.81 -2.54
C ASP A 22 -11.29 8.58 -3.34
N SER A 23 -10.03 8.16 -3.20
CA SER A 23 -9.57 6.89 -3.77
C SER A 23 -10.32 5.68 -3.22
N TYR A 24 -10.66 5.69 -1.93
CA TYR A 24 -11.45 4.63 -1.29
C TYR A 24 -12.87 4.60 -1.89
N LEU A 25 -13.54 5.74 -1.99
CA LEU A 25 -14.86 5.85 -2.62
C LEU A 25 -14.87 5.30 -4.06
N VAL A 26 -13.87 5.64 -4.87
CA VAL A 26 -13.75 5.14 -6.24
C VAL A 26 -13.60 3.62 -6.29
N SER A 27 -12.91 3.04 -5.30
CA SER A 27 -12.61 1.60 -5.28
C SER A 27 -13.77 0.75 -4.73
N PHE A 28 -14.46 1.25 -3.70
CA PHE A 28 -15.46 0.48 -2.95
C PHE A 28 -16.90 0.97 -3.15
N GLY A 29 -17.09 2.10 -3.84
CA GLY A 29 -18.42 2.65 -4.14
C GLY A 29 -19.08 3.43 -2.99
N ASN A 30 -18.53 3.36 -1.77
CA ASN A 30 -18.93 4.19 -0.63
C ASN A 30 -17.71 4.53 0.26
N LYS A 31 -17.93 5.36 1.29
CA LYS A 31 -16.90 5.74 2.27
C LYS A 31 -17.11 5.04 3.62
N ASP A 32 -18.07 4.11 3.71
CA ASP A 32 -18.40 3.42 4.96
C ASP A 32 -17.22 2.50 5.33
N GLY A 33 -16.80 2.56 6.60
CA GLY A 33 -15.63 1.82 7.11
C GLY A 33 -14.26 2.41 6.76
N PHE A 34 -14.19 3.58 6.09
CA PHE A 34 -12.91 4.24 5.85
C PHE A 34 -12.23 4.61 7.18
N GLY A 35 -11.06 4.02 7.43
CA GLY A 35 -10.29 4.24 8.66
C GLY A 35 -10.64 3.30 9.81
N ASP A 36 -11.73 2.55 9.70
CA ASP A 36 -12.13 1.47 10.63
C ASP A 36 -11.77 0.09 10.07
N GLU A 37 -10.75 0.06 9.21
CA GLU A 37 -10.30 -1.15 8.53
C GLU A 37 -9.56 -2.05 9.54
N ASP A 38 -10.30 -2.92 10.24
CA ASP A 38 -9.72 -3.98 11.06
C ASP A 38 -9.26 -5.12 10.13
N VAL A 39 -8.09 -4.94 9.52
CA VAL A 39 -7.60 -5.84 8.47
C VAL A 39 -6.92 -7.04 9.10
N GLY A 40 -7.53 -8.23 9.01
CA GLY A 40 -6.93 -9.47 9.52
C GLY A 40 -5.65 -9.88 8.78
N GLU A 41 -5.43 -9.38 7.56
CA GLU A 41 -4.21 -9.66 6.78
C GLU A 41 -3.90 -8.55 5.77
N TYR A 42 -2.63 -8.15 5.69
CA TYR A 42 -2.10 -7.26 4.66
C TYR A 42 -1.45 -8.04 3.53
N HIS A 43 -1.73 -7.65 2.27
CA HIS A 43 -1.12 -8.23 1.08
C HIS A 43 -0.48 -7.14 0.22
N LEU A 44 0.67 -7.42 -0.39
CA LEU A 44 1.28 -6.55 -1.42
C LEU A 44 1.98 -7.36 -2.50
N ARG A 45 2.28 -6.73 -3.64
CA ARG A 45 3.08 -7.31 -4.72
C ARG A 45 4.42 -6.60 -4.82
N VAL A 46 5.50 -7.35 -5.01
CA VAL A 46 6.85 -6.82 -5.17
C VAL A 46 7.57 -7.55 -6.29
N ALA A 47 8.37 -6.82 -7.08
CA ALA A 47 9.22 -7.43 -8.09
C ALA A 47 10.31 -8.28 -7.41
N PRO A 48 10.57 -9.52 -7.85
CA PRO A 48 11.52 -10.42 -7.17
C PRO A 48 12.95 -9.89 -7.14
N ASN A 49 13.32 -9.09 -8.13
CA ASN A 49 14.63 -8.44 -8.25
C ASN A 49 14.75 -7.12 -7.47
N ASN A 50 13.69 -6.64 -6.82
CA ASN A 50 13.74 -5.45 -5.98
C ASN A 50 14.23 -5.80 -4.56
N GLU A 51 15.52 -6.08 -4.43
CA GLU A 51 16.12 -6.52 -3.17
C GLU A 51 15.90 -5.54 -2.01
N ARG A 52 15.92 -4.23 -2.30
CA ARG A 52 15.71 -3.19 -1.28
C ARG A 52 14.32 -3.30 -0.68
N ALA A 53 13.29 -3.40 -1.53
CA ALA A 53 11.91 -3.57 -1.10
C ALA A 53 11.72 -4.91 -0.38
N MET A 54 12.29 -6.00 -0.91
CA MET A 54 12.25 -7.32 -0.29
C MET A 54 12.82 -7.33 1.13
N ARG A 55 13.99 -6.70 1.35
CA ARG A 55 14.59 -6.58 2.68
C ARG A 55 13.71 -5.76 3.61
N PHE A 56 13.15 -4.65 3.12
CA PHE A 56 12.24 -3.81 3.88
C PHE A 56 11.01 -4.60 4.34
N TYR A 57 10.28 -5.26 3.43
CA TYR A 57 9.04 -5.97 3.78
C TYR A 57 9.29 -7.19 4.68
N LYS A 58 10.40 -7.92 4.48
CA LYS A 58 10.80 -8.99 5.39
C LYS A 58 11.07 -8.48 6.81
N LYS A 59 11.66 -7.28 6.97
CA LYS A 59 11.88 -6.65 8.28
C LYS A 59 10.55 -6.39 9.01
N PHE A 60 9.47 -6.15 8.27
CA PHE A 60 8.12 -5.96 8.82
C PHE A 60 7.33 -7.26 8.99
N ASP A 61 7.99 -8.42 8.86
CA ASP A 61 7.42 -9.77 8.98
C ASP A 61 6.40 -10.12 7.89
N MET A 62 6.59 -9.57 6.67
CA MET A 62 5.83 -10.00 5.51
C MET A 62 6.52 -11.19 4.83
N GLN A 63 5.74 -12.22 4.53
CA GLN A 63 6.22 -13.49 3.97
C GLN A 63 5.70 -13.70 2.55
N LYS A 64 6.46 -14.40 1.71
CA LYS A 64 6.02 -14.73 0.34
C LYS A 64 4.87 -15.74 0.42
N LEU A 65 3.71 -15.35 -0.10
CA LEU A 65 2.54 -16.21 -0.23
C LEU A 65 2.54 -16.91 -1.59
N ILE A 66 2.67 -16.14 -2.66
CA ILE A 66 2.48 -16.61 -4.04
C ILE A 66 3.50 -15.94 -4.97
N GLU A 67 3.88 -16.65 -6.03
CA GLU A 67 4.61 -16.10 -7.18
C GLU A 67 3.67 -16.01 -8.38
N GLU A 68 3.47 -14.80 -8.89
CA GLU A 68 2.59 -14.49 -10.01
C GLU A 68 3.46 -14.16 -11.24
N GLN A 69 3.16 -14.79 -12.38
CA GLN A 69 3.97 -14.67 -13.61
C GLN A 69 3.30 -13.79 -14.69
N SER A 70 2.00 -13.49 -14.57
CA SER A 70 1.24 -12.75 -15.58
C SER A 70 0.34 -11.68 -14.95
N PRO A 71 0.29 -10.45 -15.50
CA PRO A 71 1.03 -9.97 -16.68
C PRO A 71 2.50 -9.62 -16.41
N TYR A 72 2.92 -9.61 -15.14
CA TYR A 72 4.31 -9.32 -14.73
C TYR A 72 4.76 -10.33 -13.69
N HIS A 73 6.06 -10.63 -13.67
CA HIS A 73 6.68 -11.48 -12.65
C HIS A 73 6.77 -10.72 -11.33
N VAL A 74 5.94 -11.11 -10.36
CA VAL A 74 5.86 -10.50 -9.02
C VAL A 74 5.67 -11.56 -7.93
N TRP A 75 6.13 -11.26 -6.72
CA TRP A 75 5.80 -12.03 -5.53
C TRP A 75 4.71 -11.31 -4.74
N ARG A 76 3.66 -12.03 -4.40
CA ARG A 76 2.67 -11.60 -3.41
C ARG A 76 3.23 -11.89 -2.03
N LEU A 77 3.41 -10.86 -1.22
CA LEU A 77 3.76 -10.97 0.19
C LEU A 77 2.52 -10.74 1.05
N GLY A 78 2.47 -11.38 2.22
CA GLY A 78 1.38 -11.23 3.18
C GLY A 78 1.86 -11.15 4.63
N LYS A 79 1.04 -10.55 5.48
CA LYS A 79 1.21 -10.50 6.94
C LYS A 79 -0.15 -10.50 7.63
N LYS A 80 -0.35 -11.40 8.57
CA LYS A 80 -1.53 -11.41 9.45
C LYS A 80 -1.37 -10.39 10.59
N MET A 81 -2.47 -9.77 11.00
CA MET A 81 -2.52 -8.88 12.17
C MET A 81 -2.74 -9.65 13.47
#